data_AF-A0A0D6LL54-F1
#
_entry.id   AF-A0A0D6LL54-F1
#
_cell.length_a   1.000
_cell.length_b   1.000
_cell.length_c   1.000
_cell.angle_alpha   90.00
_cell.angle_beta   90.00
_cell.angle_gamma   90.00
#
_symmetry.space_group_name_H-M   'P 1'
#
loop_
_entity.id
_entity.type
_entity.pdbx_description
1 polymer ?
#
loop_
_entity_poly.entity_id
_entity_poly.type
_entity_poly.pdbx_seq_one_letter_code
_entity_poly.pdbx_strand_id
1 'polypeptide(L)'
;MALLKLSALLLLGLALAVQCAPQKKFRRHMVRGRPMSGFVPKPLRNEKFAGKNLAVAGLFQNKVDHFNASNTAVYNQRYWYNDQWYKPGGPAFLMLGGESAEDPYWVEDGTLEWTQMAAENGAFVFLIEHRFYGESRPTS
;
A
#
# COMPACT_ATOMS: atom_id res chain seq x y z
N MET A 1 -38.69 18.55 46.41
CA MET A 1 -39.35 17.90 45.25
C MET A 1 -39.25 18.68 43.93
N ALA A 2 -39.10 20.01 43.93
CA ALA A 2 -38.97 20.80 42.69
C ALA A 2 -37.62 20.60 41.96
N LEU A 3 -36.50 20.47 42.68
CA LEU A 3 -35.17 20.26 42.07
C LEU A 3 -35.06 18.94 41.28
N LEU A 4 -35.63 17.85 41.81
CA LEU A 4 -35.62 16.56 41.12
C LEU A 4 -36.39 16.62 39.79
N LYS A 5 -37.52 17.34 39.78
CA LYS A 5 -38.34 17.52 38.57
C LYS A 5 -37.61 18.35 37.50
N LEU A 6 -36.87 19.40 37.90
CA LEU A 6 -36.04 20.17 36.97
C LEU A 6 -34.90 19.33 36.36
N SER A 7 -34.24 18.51 37.18
CA SER A 7 -33.15 17.64 36.70
C SER A 7 -33.66 16.58 35.71
N ALA A 8 -34.83 16.01 35.94
CA ALA A 8 -35.45 15.03 35.05
C ALA A 8 -35.86 15.66 33.71
N LEU A 9 -36.38 16.90 33.73
CA LEU A 9 -36.72 17.65 32.50
C LEU A 9 -35.47 18.02 31.70
N LEU A 10 -34.36 18.38 32.36
CA LEU A 10 -33.10 18.69 31.69
C LEU A 10 -32.50 17.43 31.01
N LEU A 11 -32.51 16.30 31.72
CA LEU A 11 -32.00 15.02 31.20
C LEU A 11 -32.86 14.51 30.02
N LEU A 12 -34.18 14.67 30.08
CA LEU A 12 -35.08 14.30 28.99
C LEU A 12 -34.87 15.19 27.75
N GLY A 13 -34.66 16.50 27.96
CA GLY A 13 -34.33 17.44 26.89
C GLY A 13 -33.00 17.13 26.19
N LEU A 14 -31.98 16.74 26.96
CA LEU A 14 -30.69 16.30 26.40
C LEU A 14 -30.82 14.99 25.61
N ALA A 15 -31.61 14.01 26.10
CA ALA A 15 -31.82 12.75 25.39
C ALA A 15 -32.54 12.95 24.04
N LEU A 16 -33.54 13.83 23.99
CA LEU A 16 -34.26 14.18 22.76
C LEU A 16 -33.38 14.93 21.74
N ALA A 17 -32.46 15.78 22.20
CA ALA A 17 -31.54 16.50 21.32
C ALA A 17 -30.53 15.58 20.62
N VAL A 18 -30.12 14.48 21.26
CA VAL A 18 -29.21 13.48 20.67
C VAL A 18 -29.86 12.71 19.51
N GLN A 19 -31.18 12.51 19.54
CA GLN A 19 -31.90 11.83 18.46
C GLN A 19 -32.20 12.73 17.24
N CYS A 20 -32.14 14.05 17.39
CA CYS A 20 -32.35 15.01 16.31
C CYS A 20 -31.06 15.45 15.60
N ALA A 21 -29.89 14.96 16.00
CA ALA A 21 -28.68 15.18 15.22
C ALA A 21 -28.86 14.50 13.85
N PRO A 22 -28.83 15.23 12.71
CA PRO A 22 -28.99 14.62 11.41
C PRO A 22 -27.88 13.61 11.22
N GLN A 23 -28.22 12.31 11.14
CA GLN A 23 -27.26 11.31 10.71
C GLN A 23 -26.72 11.78 9.35
N LYS A 24 -25.40 12.02 9.27
CA LYS A 24 -24.75 12.31 7.99
C LYS A 24 -25.06 11.14 7.08
N LYS A 25 -26.03 11.30 6.16
CA LYS A 25 -26.36 10.30 5.15
C LYS A 25 -25.13 10.10 4.29
N PHE A 26 -24.35 9.07 4.59
CA PHE A 26 -23.19 8.68 3.81
C PHE A 26 -23.69 8.15 2.46
N ARG A 27 -23.90 9.04 1.49
CA ARG A 27 -24.23 8.65 0.12
C ARG A 27 -22.99 8.02 -0.50
N ARG A 28 -22.93 6.69 -0.49
CA ARG A 28 -21.94 5.92 -1.23
C ARG A 28 -22.19 6.17 -2.72
N HIS A 29 -21.50 7.12 -3.32
CA HIS A 29 -21.45 7.28 -4.77
C HIS A 29 -20.61 6.13 -5.32
N MET A 30 -21.27 4.97 -5.48
CA MET A 30 -20.71 3.79 -6.11
C MET A 30 -21.10 3.81 -7.58
N VAL A 31 -20.12 3.83 -8.47
CA VAL A 31 -20.32 3.65 -9.90
C VAL A 31 -19.89 2.23 -10.23
N ARG A 32 -20.83 1.41 -10.71
CA ARG A 32 -20.59 0.00 -11.07
C ARG A 32 -19.95 -0.82 -9.93
N GLY A 33 -20.40 -0.60 -8.70
CA GLY A 33 -19.88 -1.31 -7.52
C GLY A 33 -18.55 -0.78 -6.98
N ARG A 34 -17.99 0.30 -7.53
CA ARG A 34 -16.75 0.92 -7.07
C ARG A 34 -17.00 2.34 -6.54
N PRO A 35 -16.43 2.73 -5.39
CA PRO A 35 -16.46 4.13 -4.97
C PRO A 35 -15.76 5.01 -6.00
N MET A 36 -16.27 6.22 -6.23
CA MET A 36 -15.64 7.20 -7.13
C MET A 36 -14.15 7.46 -6.81
N SER A 37 -13.76 7.35 -5.54
CA SER A 37 -12.39 7.53 -5.05
C SER A 37 -11.56 6.23 -4.95
N GLY A 38 -12.08 5.09 -5.44
CA GLY A 38 -11.51 3.78 -5.15
C GLY A 38 -11.77 3.29 -3.71
N PHE A 39 -11.36 2.06 -3.41
CA PHE A 39 -11.60 1.42 -2.10
C PHE A 39 -10.64 1.93 -1.03
N VAL A 40 -9.35 2.02 -1.36
CA VAL A 40 -8.29 2.53 -0.50
C VAL A 40 -7.39 3.41 -1.37
N PRO A 41 -7.08 4.66 -0.97
CA PRO A 41 -6.12 5.47 -1.69
C PRO A 41 -4.74 4.79 -1.64
N LYS A 42 -3.91 5.01 -2.66
CA LYS A 42 -2.51 4.54 -2.59
C LYS A 42 -1.86 5.16 -1.34
N PRO A 43 -1.10 4.39 -0.56
CA PRO A 43 -0.33 4.97 0.54
C PRO A 43 0.54 6.08 -0.03
N LEU A 44 0.49 7.25 0.60
CA LEU A 44 1.37 8.35 0.21
C LEU A 44 2.79 7.99 0.64
N ARG A 45 3.76 8.40 -0.18
CA ARG A 45 5.18 8.27 0.15
C ARG A 45 5.45 8.86 1.52
N ASN A 46 5.99 8.04 2.42
CA ASN A 46 6.35 8.49 3.75
C ASN A 46 7.79 9.01 3.75
N GLU A 47 7.94 10.33 3.77
CA GLU A 47 9.26 11.00 3.75
C GLU A 47 10.15 10.66 4.96
N LYS A 48 9.60 10.06 6.03
CA LYS A 48 10.40 9.52 7.14
C LYS A 48 11.25 8.33 6.73
N PHE A 49 10.78 7.53 5.77
CA PHE A 49 11.45 6.34 5.27
C PHE A 49 12.11 6.60 3.91
N ALA A 50 11.44 7.40 3.07
CA ALA A 50 11.97 7.75 1.76
C ALA A 50 13.31 8.48 1.86
N GLY A 51 14.26 8.10 1.00
CA GLY A 51 15.58 8.74 0.92
C GLY A 51 16.59 8.27 1.98
N LYS A 52 16.22 7.31 2.83
CA LYS A 52 17.17 6.65 3.75
C LYS A 52 17.99 5.54 3.10
N ASN A 53 17.70 5.20 1.84
CA ASN A 53 18.35 4.13 1.07
C ASN A 53 18.36 2.81 1.88
N LEU A 54 17.21 2.45 2.45
CA LEU A 54 17.04 1.24 3.24
C LEU A 54 16.93 0.00 2.34
N ALA A 55 16.50 0.20 1.09
CA ALA A 55 16.49 -0.85 0.09
C ALA A 55 17.71 -0.73 -0.84
N VAL A 56 18.25 -1.89 -1.21
CA VAL A 56 19.33 -1.97 -2.20
C VAL A 56 18.73 -2.19 -3.58
N ALA A 57 19.09 -1.33 -4.53
CA ALA A 57 18.70 -1.47 -5.93
C ALA A 57 19.60 -2.50 -6.63
N GLY A 58 19.01 -3.32 -7.48
CA GLY A 58 19.70 -4.29 -8.32
C GLY A 58 19.15 -4.30 -9.75
N LEU A 59 19.95 -4.89 -10.64
CA LEU A 59 19.55 -5.18 -12.01
C LEU A 59 19.73 -6.68 -12.24
N PHE A 60 18.75 -7.31 -12.88
CA PHE A 60 18.91 -8.67 -13.39
C PHE A 60 18.60 -8.72 -14.88
N GLN A 61 19.27 -9.63 -15.60
CA GLN A 61 19.01 -9.83 -17.01
C GLN A 61 17.75 -10.67 -17.20
N ASN A 62 16.74 -10.09 -17.82
CA ASN A 62 15.50 -10.78 -18.17
C ASN A 62 15.37 -10.92 -19.69
N LYS A 63 14.66 -11.95 -20.16
CA LYS A 63 14.40 -12.13 -21.60
C LYS A 63 13.45 -11.06 -22.12
N VAL A 64 13.73 -10.53 -23.30
CA VAL A 64 12.80 -9.65 -24.01
C VAL A 64 11.53 -10.42 -24.37
N ASP A 65 11.68 -11.65 -24.86
CA ASP A 65 10.56 -12.51 -25.27
C ASP A 65 10.67 -13.88 -24.60
N HIS A 66 9.67 -14.20 -23.78
CA HIS A 66 9.57 -15.50 -23.09
C HIS A 66 8.79 -16.54 -23.91
N PHE A 67 8.13 -16.10 -25.00
CA PHE A 67 7.26 -16.93 -25.83
C PHE A 67 7.95 -17.40 -27.12
N ASN A 68 9.11 -16.81 -27.46
CA ASN A 68 9.94 -17.22 -28.59
C ASN A 68 11.30 -17.76 -28.10
N ALA A 69 11.47 -19.08 -28.13
CA ALA A 69 12.70 -19.74 -27.70
C ALA A 69 13.94 -19.37 -28.55
N SER A 70 13.75 -18.96 -29.80
CA SER A 70 14.83 -18.53 -30.69
C SER A 70 15.29 -17.10 -30.41
N ASN A 71 14.49 -16.32 -29.67
CA ASN A 71 14.87 -14.98 -29.26
C ASN A 71 15.78 -15.05 -28.03
N THR A 72 17.05 -14.66 -28.20
CA THR A 72 18.05 -14.61 -27.12
C THR A 72 18.26 -13.20 -26.55
N ALA A 73 17.50 -12.21 -27.02
CA ALA A 73 17.61 -10.85 -26.55
C ALA A 73 17.24 -10.74 -25.07
N VAL A 74 18.04 -9.98 -24.33
CA VAL A 74 17.87 -9.71 -22.90
C VAL A 74 17.86 -8.22 -22.65
N TYR A 75 17.25 -7.81 -21.55
CA TYR A 75 17.28 -6.45 -21.04
C TYR A 75 17.52 -6.46 -19.54
N ASN A 76 18.03 -5.34 -19.00
CA ASN A 76 18.19 -5.17 -17.56
C ASN A 76 16.84 -4.77 -16.96
N GLN A 77 16.29 -5.63 -16.09
CA GLN A 77 15.11 -5.32 -15.30
C GLN A 77 15.54 -4.91 -13.89
N ARG A 78 15.00 -3.78 -13.43
CA ARG A 78 15.30 -3.21 -12.14
C ARG A 78 14.45 -3.84 -11.04
N TYR A 79 15.08 -4.02 -9.89
CA TYR A 79 14.41 -4.45 -8.66
C TYR A 79 15.07 -3.81 -7.46
N TRP A 80 14.40 -3.90 -6.32
CA TRP A 80 14.93 -3.55 -5.01
C TRP A 80 14.70 -4.69 -4.05
N TYR A 81 15.55 -4.76 -3.03
CA TYR A 81 15.40 -5.73 -1.97
C TYR A 81 15.76 -5.11 -0.63
N ASN A 82 15.16 -5.62 0.45
CA ASN A 82 15.42 -5.17 1.81
C ASN A 82 15.26 -6.35 2.78
N ASP A 83 16.30 -6.58 3.57
CA ASP A 83 16.40 -7.68 4.52
C ASP A 83 16.20 -7.24 5.98
N GLN A 84 15.79 -5.99 6.24
CA GLN A 84 15.65 -5.46 7.60
C GLN A 84 14.70 -6.28 8.50
N TRP A 85 13.76 -7.02 7.90
CA TRP A 85 12.80 -7.89 8.61
C TRP A 85 13.15 -9.38 8.52
N TYR A 86 14.18 -9.74 7.77
CA TYR A 86 14.49 -11.14 7.50
C TYR A 86 15.01 -11.85 8.74
N LYS A 87 14.51 -13.07 8.98
CA LYS A 87 15.04 -14.01 9.96
C LYS A 87 15.56 -15.24 9.22
N PRO A 88 16.70 -15.85 9.62
CA PRO A 88 17.22 -17.05 8.98
C PRO A 88 16.13 -18.14 8.81
N GLY A 89 15.93 -18.60 7.58
CA GLY A 89 14.88 -19.57 7.23
C GLY A 89 13.48 -18.97 6.97
N GLY A 90 13.32 -17.65 7.07
CA GLY A 90 12.08 -16.94 6.76
C GLY A 90 11.74 -16.90 5.26
N PRO A 91 10.49 -16.56 4.91
CA PRO A 91 10.03 -16.54 3.53
C PRO A 91 10.57 -15.33 2.74
N ALA A 92 10.42 -15.38 1.42
CA ALA A 92 10.62 -14.22 0.55
C ALA A 92 9.26 -13.65 0.12
N PHE A 93 9.05 -12.35 0.29
CA PHE A 93 7.88 -11.64 -0.21
C PHE A 93 8.28 -10.83 -1.45
N LEU A 94 7.57 -11.05 -2.56
CA LEU A 94 7.81 -10.35 -3.81
C LEU A 94 6.61 -9.48 -4.16
N MET A 95 6.82 -8.16 -4.17
CA MET A 95 5.86 -7.19 -4.71
C MET A 95 6.09 -7.00 -6.19
N LEU A 96 5.02 -7.19 -6.97
CA LEU A 96 5.02 -6.91 -8.41
C LEU A 96 4.66 -5.43 -8.63
N GLY A 97 5.54 -4.72 -9.33
CA GLY A 97 5.27 -3.35 -9.72
C GLY A 97 4.04 -3.20 -10.61
N GLY A 98 3.43 -2.01 -10.56
CA GLY A 98 2.24 -1.66 -11.34
C GLY A 98 2.57 -0.94 -12.65
N GLU A 99 1.63 -0.13 -13.11
CA GLU A 99 1.71 0.59 -14.39
C GLU A 99 2.48 1.93 -14.29
N SER A 100 3.61 1.94 -13.58
CA SER A 100 4.45 3.13 -13.41
C SER A 100 5.91 2.79 -13.09
N ALA A 101 6.79 3.79 -13.16
CA ALA A 101 8.13 3.65 -12.56
C ALA A 101 7.97 3.32 -11.07
N GLU A 102 8.74 2.35 -10.59
CA GLU A 102 8.66 1.91 -9.20
C GLU A 102 9.52 2.79 -8.30
N ASP A 103 9.02 3.01 -7.08
CA ASP A 103 9.71 3.76 -6.03
C ASP A 103 10.05 2.79 -4.88
N PRO A 104 11.32 2.75 -4.42
CA PRO A 104 11.76 1.85 -3.37
C PRO A 104 10.99 1.99 -2.05
N TYR A 105 10.27 3.10 -1.80
CA TYR A 105 9.54 3.26 -0.53
C TYR A 105 8.60 2.07 -0.22
N TRP A 106 8.10 1.36 -1.24
CA TRP A 106 7.30 0.16 -1.05
C TRP A 106 8.02 -0.89 -0.20
N VAL A 107 9.33 -1.09 -0.38
CA VAL A 107 10.17 -2.03 0.41
C VAL A 107 10.91 -1.38 1.58
N GLU A 108 10.79 -0.06 1.76
CA GLU A 108 11.48 0.68 2.84
C GLU A 108 10.54 1.07 3.98
N ASP A 109 9.30 1.43 3.66
CA ASP A 109 8.34 1.95 4.63
C ASP A 109 7.76 0.82 5.47
N GLY A 110 8.22 0.74 6.72
CA GLY A 110 7.74 -0.23 7.70
C GLY A 110 6.32 -0.01 8.21
N THR A 111 5.61 1.01 7.74
CA THR A 111 4.19 1.26 8.07
C THR A 111 3.22 0.69 7.04
N LEU A 112 3.71 0.18 5.91
CA LEU A 112 2.86 -0.47 4.92
C LEU A 112 2.38 -1.83 5.43
N GLU A 113 1.16 -2.21 5.08
CA GLU A 113 0.56 -3.49 5.52
C GLU A 113 1.49 -4.68 5.24
N TRP A 114 2.08 -4.74 4.05
CA TRP A 114 2.89 -5.87 3.62
C TRP A 114 4.28 -5.91 4.27
N THR A 115 4.85 -4.77 4.63
CA THR A 115 6.13 -4.71 5.38
C THR A 115 5.90 -5.01 6.86
N GLN A 116 4.74 -4.65 7.42
CA GLN A 116 4.30 -5.15 8.73
C GLN A 116 4.17 -6.68 8.72
N MET A 117 3.51 -7.25 7.70
CA MET A 117 3.47 -8.71 7.52
C MET A 117 4.87 -9.31 7.38
N ALA A 118 5.80 -8.64 6.68
CA ALA A 118 7.18 -9.10 6.58
C ALA A 118 7.87 -9.16 7.95
N ALA A 119 7.67 -8.13 8.79
CA ALA A 119 8.18 -8.09 10.17
C ALA A 119 7.63 -9.24 11.03
N GLU A 120 6.33 -9.54 10.92
CA GLU A 120 5.67 -10.63 11.64
C GLU A 120 6.19 -12.00 11.22
N ASN A 121 6.44 -12.20 9.93
CA ASN A 121 6.81 -13.49 9.35
C ASN A 121 8.33 -13.69 9.20
N GLY A 122 9.14 -12.68 9.53
CA GLY A 122 10.60 -12.74 9.34
C GLY A 122 11.01 -12.76 7.87
N ALA A 123 10.28 -12.05 7.01
CA ALA A 123 10.41 -12.18 5.56
C ALA A 123 11.50 -11.27 4.98
N PHE A 124 12.15 -11.76 3.93
CA PHE A 124 12.98 -10.97 3.03
C PHE A 124 12.07 -10.33 1.97
N VAL A 125 12.08 -9.00 1.83
CA VAL A 125 11.20 -8.33 0.86
C VAL A 125 11.91 -7.92 -0.43
N PHE A 126 11.18 -8.03 -1.54
CA PHE A 126 11.61 -7.67 -2.88
C PHE A 126 10.53 -6.84 -3.58
N LEU A 127 10.94 -5.87 -4.38
CA LEU A 127 10.10 -5.11 -5.30
C LEU A 127 10.68 -5.23 -6.70
N ILE A 128 9.91 -5.74 -7.66
CA ILE A 128 10.32 -5.81 -9.05
C ILE A 128 9.63 -4.74 -9.88
N GLU A 129 10.39 -3.94 -10.64
CA GLU A 129 9.81 -2.95 -11.54
C GLU A 129 9.19 -3.61 -12.76
N HIS A 130 7.96 -3.24 -13.07
CA HIS A 130 7.25 -3.81 -14.20
C HIS A 130 7.93 -3.43 -15.52
N ARG A 131 8.02 -4.39 -16.46
CA ARG A 131 8.61 -4.14 -17.78
C ARG A 131 7.86 -3.03 -18.53
N PHE A 132 8.61 -2.25 -19.31
CA PHE A 132 8.19 -1.03 -20.02
C PHE A 132 7.97 0.21 -19.15
N TYR A 133 8.14 0.11 -17.83
CA TYR A 133 8.05 1.24 -16.92
C TYR A 133 9.40 1.56 -16.28
N GLY A 134 9.54 2.81 -15.81
CA GLY A 134 10.76 3.30 -15.18
C GLY A 134 11.99 3.04 -16.04
N GLU A 135 13.02 2.43 -15.46
CA GLU A 135 14.27 2.10 -16.17
C GLU A 135 14.25 0.68 -16.77
N SER A 136 13.19 -0.08 -16.51
CA SER A 136 13.04 -1.47 -16.97
C SER A 136 12.47 -1.54 -18.40
N ARG A 137 13.28 -1.15 -19.39
CA ARG A 137 12.84 -0.94 -20.78
C ARG A 137 13.40 -1.98 -21.78
N PRO A 138 12.60 -2.98 -22.19
CA PRO A 138 12.99 -3.94 -23.23
C PRO A 138 12.75 -3.38 -24.64
N THR A 139 13.24 -2.17 -24.93
CA THR A 139 12.99 -1.46 -26.20
C THR A 139 14.25 -0.94 -26.89
N SER A 140 15.42 -1.13 -26.28
CA SER A 140 16.73 -0.72 -26.80
C SER A 140 17.37 -1.79 -27.66
#